data_AF-A0A6P0XWM6-F1
#
_entry.id   AF-A0A6P0XWM6-F1
#
_cell.length_a   1.000
_cell.length_b   1.000
_cell.length_c   1.000
_cell.angle_alpha   90.00
_cell.angle_beta   90.00
_cell.angle_gamma   90.00
#
_symmetry.space_group_name_H-M   'P 1'
#
loop_
_entity.id
_entity.type
_entity.pdbx_description
1 polymer ?
#
loop_
_entity_poly.entity_id
_entity_poly.type
_entity_poly.pdbx_seq_one_letter_code
_entity_poly.pdbx_strand_id
1 'polypeptide(L)'
;MNKIVIIGNSGSGKSTLAKTLAQKYSLVHLDLDTLAWMPEQPGVRVPLEESISKLSAFMSKQRNWVIEGCYASLVRVALGHCTKLFFLNPGINTCINNCLSRPWEPHKYESLEAQNHNLEMLINWVKTYATRDDEYSLKIHRQLFEDFSGEKIELLSNESLSEEMLN
;
A
#
# COMPACT_ATOMS: atom_id res chain seq x y z
N MET A 1 -12.10 7.57 -15.88
CA MET A 1 -11.66 8.20 -14.61
C MET A 1 -10.94 7.11 -13.85
N ASN A 2 -9.66 7.31 -13.53
CA ASN A 2 -8.81 6.23 -13.00
C ASN A 2 -8.62 6.47 -11.50
N LYS A 3 -9.31 5.67 -10.70
CA LYS A 3 -9.21 5.68 -9.24
C LYS A 3 -8.75 4.30 -8.81
N ILE A 4 -7.46 4.18 -8.53
CA ILE A 4 -6.81 2.90 -8.34
C ILE A 4 -6.44 2.72 -6.88
N VAL A 5 -6.77 1.56 -6.31
CA VAL A 5 -6.29 1.16 -4.99
C VAL A 5 -5.31 0.01 -5.15
N ILE A 6 -4.20 0.05 -4.41
CA ILE A 6 -3.19 -1.01 -4.40
C ILE A 6 -2.99 -1.48 -2.96
N ILE A 7 -3.23 -2.78 -2.72
CA ILE A 7 -3.08 -3.42 -1.41
C ILE A 7 -2.06 -4.55 -1.45
N GLY A 8 -1.63 -4.99 -0.28
CA GLY A 8 -0.66 -6.08 -0.11
C GLY A 8 0.29 -5.87 1.06
N ASN A 9 1.07 -6.91 1.35
CA ASN A 9 2.02 -6.92 2.46
C ASN A 9 3.04 -5.76 2.38
N SER A 10 3.68 -5.43 3.50
CA SER A 10 4.89 -4.61 3.43
C SER A 10 5.95 -5.33 2.59
N GLY A 11 6.73 -4.57 1.81
CA GLY A 11 7.69 -5.13 0.86
C GLY A 11 7.08 -5.76 -0.41
N SER A 12 5.75 -5.76 -0.61
CA SER A 12 5.15 -6.41 -1.80
C SER A 12 5.33 -5.64 -3.12
N GLY A 13 5.90 -4.42 -3.10
CA GLY A 13 6.12 -3.59 -4.30
C GLY A 13 5.03 -2.57 -4.61
N LYS A 14 4.08 -2.32 -3.68
CA LYS A 14 2.95 -1.39 -3.87
C LYS A 14 3.38 0.00 -4.32
N SER A 15 4.28 0.65 -3.58
CA SER A 15 4.72 2.00 -3.90
C SER A 15 5.44 2.08 -5.26
N THR A 16 6.12 1.01 -5.68
CA THR A 16 6.71 0.91 -7.03
C THR A 16 5.62 0.91 -8.09
N LEU A 17 4.62 0.01 -7.96
CA LEU A 17 3.51 -0.02 -8.89
C LEU A 17 2.70 1.28 -8.90
N ALA A 18 2.46 1.88 -7.72
CA ALA A 18 1.75 3.14 -7.58
C ALA A 18 2.45 4.26 -8.36
N LYS A 19 3.78 4.36 -8.24
CA LYS A 19 4.59 5.33 -9.00
C LYS A 19 4.52 5.07 -10.50
N THR A 20 4.62 3.81 -10.94
CA THR A 20 4.50 3.44 -12.36
C THR A 20 3.13 3.84 -12.92
N LEU A 21 2.04 3.53 -12.21
CA LEU A 21 0.68 3.89 -12.61
C LEU A 21 0.44 5.40 -12.58
N ALA A 22 0.97 6.09 -11.56
CA ALA A 22 0.90 7.53 -11.46
C ALA A 22 1.58 8.22 -12.65
N GLN A 23 2.76 7.75 -13.04
CA GLN A 23 3.47 8.26 -14.23
C GLN A 23 2.72 7.93 -15.52
N LYS A 24 2.30 6.67 -15.71
CA LYS A 24 1.64 6.19 -16.94
C LYS A 24 0.31 6.90 -17.20
N TYR A 25 -0.50 7.09 -16.15
CA TYR A 25 -1.86 7.60 -16.27
C TYR A 25 -2.04 9.02 -15.70
N SER A 26 -0.95 9.71 -15.37
CA SER A 26 -0.96 11.05 -14.77
C SER A 26 -1.84 11.13 -13.52
N LEU A 27 -1.71 10.15 -12.62
CA LEU A 27 -2.50 10.04 -11.38
C LEU A 27 -1.80 10.75 -10.23
N VAL A 28 -2.58 11.34 -9.34
CA VAL A 28 -2.04 11.80 -8.05
C VAL A 28 -1.86 10.60 -7.13
N HIS A 29 -0.63 10.37 -6.68
CA HIS A 29 -0.29 9.28 -5.77
C HIS A 29 -0.47 9.69 -4.30
N LEU A 30 -1.07 8.79 -3.51
CA LEU A 30 -1.14 8.90 -2.05
C LEU A 30 -0.69 7.58 -1.40
N ASP A 31 0.42 7.66 -0.66
CA ASP A 31 0.87 6.61 0.26
C ASP A 31 0.10 6.77 1.58
N LEU A 32 -0.66 5.75 1.99
CA LEU A 32 -1.46 5.79 3.20
C LEU A 32 -0.62 5.93 4.48
N ASP A 33 0.68 5.59 4.47
CA ASP A 33 1.60 5.86 5.59
C ASP A 33 1.57 7.34 6.00
N THR A 34 1.43 8.25 5.02
CA THR A 34 1.41 9.70 5.24
C THR A 34 0.18 10.19 6.02
N LEU A 35 -0.88 9.38 6.07
CA LEU A 35 -2.10 9.67 6.83
C LEU A 35 -2.20 8.87 8.12
N ALA A 36 -1.43 7.79 8.20
CA ALA A 36 -1.51 6.75 9.22
C ALA A 36 -0.71 7.07 10.48
N TRP A 37 0.39 7.81 10.33
CA TRP A 37 1.39 8.01 11.39
C TRP A 37 1.53 9.48 11.77
N MET A 38 1.73 9.72 13.06
CA MET A 38 2.03 11.05 13.58
C MET A 38 3.46 11.47 13.18
N PRO A 39 3.66 12.61 12.48
CA PRO A 39 4.97 13.02 11.97
C PRO A 39 6.08 13.12 13.03
N GLU A 40 5.72 13.48 14.26
CA GLU A 40 6.67 13.72 15.36
C GLU A 40 6.65 12.61 16.43
N GLN A 41 5.87 11.55 16.22
CA GLN A 41 5.74 10.44 17.18
C GLN A 41 5.86 9.09 16.45
N PRO A 42 7.10 8.58 16.29
CA PRO A 42 7.34 7.30 15.62
C PRO A 42 6.51 6.16 16.24
N GLY A 43 5.82 5.40 15.40
CA GLY A 43 4.99 4.27 15.83
C GLY A 43 3.64 4.66 16.46
N VAL A 44 3.29 5.95 16.50
CA VAL A 44 1.99 6.41 17.00
C VAL A 44 1.04 6.66 15.83
N ARG A 45 -0.12 5.98 15.85
CA ARG A 45 -1.18 6.13 14.86
C ARG A 45 -1.89 7.46 15.00
N VAL A 46 -2.17 8.10 13.87
CA VAL A 46 -3.19 9.15 13.80
C VAL A 46 -4.55 8.52 14.15
N PRO A 47 -5.42 9.19 14.94
CA PRO A 47 -6.78 8.71 15.18
C PRO A 47 -7.48 8.37 13.85
N LEU A 48 -8.13 7.20 13.79
CA LEU A 48 -8.68 6.68 12.54
C LEU A 48 -9.59 7.69 11.83
N GLU A 49 -10.47 8.38 12.56
CA GLU A 49 -11.37 9.39 12.01
C GLU A 49 -10.63 10.57 11.34
N GLU A 50 -9.48 10.97 11.90
CA GLU A 50 -8.66 12.02 11.31
C GLU A 50 -7.99 11.54 10.01
N SER A 51 -7.46 10.31 10.00
CA SER A 51 -6.92 9.69 8.79
C SER A 51 -7.99 9.55 7.70
N ILE A 52 -9.21 9.12 8.06
CA ILE A 52 -10.36 9.01 7.15
C ILE A 52 -10.74 10.38 6.60
N SER A 53 -10.83 11.40 7.44
CA SER A 53 -11.15 12.77 7.02
C SER A 53 -10.14 13.31 5.99
N LYS A 54 -8.84 13.11 6.24
CA LYS A 54 -7.77 13.49 5.29
C LYS A 54 -7.87 12.71 3.97
N LEU A 55 -8.13 11.40 4.05
CA LEU A 55 -8.32 10.52 2.89
C LEU A 55 -9.52 10.96 2.03
N SER A 56 -10.66 11.22 2.64
CA SER A 56 -11.86 11.71 1.96
C SER A 56 -11.66 13.10 1.34
N ALA A 57 -10.95 13.99 2.03
CA ALA A 57 -10.59 15.30 1.50
C ALA A 57 -9.66 15.19 0.28
N PHE A 58 -8.72 14.25 0.28
CA PHE A 58 -7.89 13.96 -0.88
C PHE A 58 -8.73 13.45 -2.06
N MET A 59 -9.55 12.42 -1.85
CA MET A 59 -10.35 11.79 -2.91
C MET A 59 -11.40 12.72 -3.52
N SER A 60 -11.92 13.69 -2.76
CA SER A 60 -12.89 14.68 -3.27
C SER A 60 -12.23 15.75 -4.14
N LYS A 61 -10.97 16.12 -3.85
CA LYS A 61 -10.20 17.10 -4.64
C LYS A 61 -9.62 16.52 -5.92
N GLN A 62 -9.31 15.22 -5.93
CA GLN A 62 -8.62 14.56 -7.05
C GLN A 62 -9.59 13.76 -7.92
N ARG A 63 -9.63 14.05 -9.23
CA ARG A 63 -10.43 13.27 -10.19
C ARG A 63 -9.81 11.90 -10.50
N ASN A 64 -8.48 11.85 -10.65
CA ASN A 64 -7.75 10.62 -10.93
C ASN A 64 -6.63 10.45 -9.90
N TRP A 65 -6.55 9.28 -9.28
CA TRP A 65 -5.61 9.01 -8.20
C TRP A 65 -5.23 7.54 -8.13
N VAL A 66 -4.09 7.30 -7.50
CA VAL A 66 -3.67 5.98 -7.05
C VAL A 66 -3.35 6.04 -5.56
N ILE A 67 -4.03 5.22 -4.77
CA ILE A 67 -3.88 5.14 -3.32
C ILE A 67 -3.31 3.76 -2.99
N GLU A 68 -2.28 3.71 -2.17
CA GLU A 68 -1.63 2.46 -1.81
C GLU A 68 -1.41 2.33 -0.31
N GLY A 69 -1.51 1.10 0.21
CA GLY A 69 -1.22 0.81 1.61
C GLY A 69 -1.73 -0.56 2.07
N CYS A 70 -1.59 -0.85 3.36
CA CYS A 70 -1.99 -2.11 3.99
C CYS A 70 -2.98 -1.93 5.16
N TYR A 71 -3.55 -0.73 5.32
CA TYR A 71 -4.47 -0.41 6.41
C TYR A 71 -5.89 -0.73 5.99
N ALA A 72 -6.42 -1.93 6.28
CA ALA A 72 -7.74 -2.32 5.80
C ALA A 72 -8.84 -1.32 6.19
N SER A 73 -8.73 -0.68 7.36
CA SER A 73 -9.65 0.39 7.78
C SER A 73 -9.70 1.56 6.78
N LEU A 74 -8.56 2.07 6.33
CA LEU A 74 -8.47 3.16 5.35
C LEU A 74 -8.75 2.69 3.93
N VAL A 75 -8.28 1.50 3.57
CA VAL A 75 -8.50 0.90 2.25
C VAL A 75 -10.00 0.73 2.00
N ARG A 76 -10.79 0.27 2.97
CA ARG A 76 -12.27 0.14 2.82
C ARG A 76 -12.92 1.45 2.39
N VAL A 77 -12.48 2.57 2.95
CA VAL A 77 -12.99 3.90 2.57
C VAL A 77 -12.61 4.23 1.12
N ALA A 78 -11.36 3.98 0.71
CA ALA A 78 -10.92 4.23 -0.66
C ALA A 78 -11.61 3.32 -1.69
N LEU A 79 -11.88 2.05 -1.34
CA LEU A 79 -12.55 1.09 -2.22
C LEU A 79 -13.95 1.54 -2.64
N GLY A 80 -14.68 2.25 -1.76
CA GLY A 80 -16.00 2.81 -2.09
C GLY A 80 -16.00 3.85 -3.22
N HIS A 81 -14.81 4.34 -3.61
CA HIS A 81 -14.64 5.31 -4.69
C HIS A 81 -13.72 4.81 -5.81
N CYS A 82 -13.20 3.59 -5.68
CA CYS A 82 -12.21 2.99 -6.56
C CYS A 82 -12.86 2.40 -7.81
N THR A 83 -12.17 2.45 -8.95
CA THR A 83 -12.57 1.80 -10.20
C THR A 83 -11.79 0.50 -10.44
N LYS A 84 -10.53 0.41 -9.98
CA LYS A 84 -9.64 -0.74 -10.20
C LYS A 84 -8.81 -1.05 -8.95
N LEU A 85 -8.87 -2.29 -8.46
CA LEU A 85 -8.13 -2.77 -7.29
C LEU A 85 -7.00 -3.70 -7.72
N PHE A 86 -5.77 -3.40 -7.30
CA PHE A 86 -4.64 -4.32 -7.37
C PHE A 86 -4.34 -4.92 -6.01
N PHE A 87 -4.17 -6.24 -5.95
CA PHE A 87 -3.64 -6.93 -4.79
C PHE A 87 -2.26 -7.53 -5.12
N LEU A 88 -1.19 -6.96 -4.55
CA LEU A 88 0.17 -7.47 -4.72
C LEU A 88 0.45 -8.51 -3.64
N ASN A 89 0.54 -9.75 -4.09
CA ASN A 89 0.72 -10.93 -3.26
C ASN A 89 1.86 -11.83 -3.80
N PRO A 90 3.11 -11.32 -3.93
CA PRO A 90 4.22 -12.07 -4.52
C PRO A 90 4.84 -13.14 -3.60
N GLY A 91 4.20 -13.42 -2.47
CA GLY A 91 4.72 -14.29 -1.42
C GLY A 91 5.61 -13.57 -0.39
N ILE A 92 5.69 -14.14 0.81
CA ILE A 92 6.42 -13.59 1.95
C ILE A 92 7.91 -13.46 1.66
N ASN A 93 8.53 -14.48 1.05
CA ASN A 93 9.96 -14.46 0.75
C ASN A 93 10.34 -13.33 -0.20
N THR A 94 9.52 -13.09 -1.23
CA THR A 94 9.71 -11.95 -2.13
C THR A 94 9.60 -10.62 -1.39
N CYS A 95 8.60 -10.48 -0.51
CA CYS A 95 8.45 -9.28 0.32
C CYS A 95 9.67 -9.04 1.23
N ILE A 96 10.21 -10.09 1.85
CA ILE A 96 11.43 -10.02 2.67
C ILE A 96 12.63 -9.59 1.82
N ASN A 97 12.82 -10.20 0.66
CA ASN A 97 13.91 -9.87 -0.25
C ASN A 97 13.83 -8.40 -0.70
N ASN A 98 12.63 -7.89 -0.96
CA ASN A 98 12.41 -6.49 -1.30
C ASN A 98 12.70 -5.55 -0.11
N CYS A 99 12.43 -5.96 1.12
CA CYS A 99 12.83 -5.19 2.31
C CYS A 99 14.35 -5.15 2.46
N LEU A 100 15.04 -6.27 2.23
CA LEU A 100 16.50 -6.40 2.31
C LEU A 100 17.23 -5.60 1.21
N SER A 101 16.65 -5.53 0.01
CA SER A 101 17.23 -4.81 -1.13
C SER A 101 16.79 -3.35 -1.23
N ARG A 102 16.00 -2.86 -0.27
CA ARG A 102 15.39 -1.53 -0.33
C ARG A 102 16.48 -0.45 -0.29
N PRO A 103 16.53 0.47 -1.28
CA PRO A 103 17.43 1.61 -1.19
C PRO A 103 17.02 2.52 -0.03
N TRP A 104 17.91 3.43 0.36
CA TRP A 104 17.60 4.44 1.36
C TRP A 104 16.42 5.30 0.92
N GLU A 105 15.47 5.50 1.82
CA GLU A 105 14.27 6.31 1.62
C GLU A 105 14.38 7.63 2.38
N PRO A 106 14.94 8.69 1.77
CA PRO A 106 15.18 9.97 2.44
C PRO A 106 13.91 10.69 2.90
N HIS A 107 12.75 10.29 2.38
CA HIS A 107 11.44 10.80 2.78
C HIS A 107 10.87 10.11 4.03
N LYS A 108 11.46 8.98 4.47
CA LYS A 108 11.05 8.22 5.67
C LYS A 108 12.13 8.20 6.74
N TYR A 109 13.40 8.23 6.35
CA TYR A 109 14.54 8.08 7.28
C TYR A 109 15.64 9.09 6.97
N GLU A 110 16.29 9.60 8.01
CA GLU A 110 17.41 10.56 7.91
C GLU A 110 18.67 9.94 7.29
N SER A 111 18.86 8.62 7.41
CA SER A 111 19.98 7.90 6.82
C SER A 111 19.66 6.43 6.53
N LEU A 112 20.54 5.74 5.78
CA LEU A 112 20.43 4.30 5.53
C LEU A 112 20.57 3.50 6.83
N GLU A 113 21.43 3.94 7.75
CA GLU A 113 21.61 3.32 9.06
C GLU A 113 20.33 3.41 9.90
N ALA A 114 19.69 4.58 9.95
CA ALA A 114 18.42 4.78 10.65
C ALA A 114 17.30 3.90 10.07
N GLN A 115 17.27 3.73 8.74
CA GLN A 115 16.36 2.79 8.07
C GLN A 115 16.67 1.34 8.49
N ASN A 116 17.94 0.95 8.47
CA ASN A 116 18.37 -0.41 8.77
C ASN A 116 18.17 -0.80 10.24
N HIS A 117 18.16 0.15 11.18
CA HIS A 117 17.78 -0.11 12.58
C HIS A 117 16.38 -0.72 12.72
N ASN A 118 15.46 -0.41 11.80
CA ASN A 118 14.09 -0.95 11.81
C ASN A 118 13.91 -2.21 10.96
N LEU A 119 14.95 -2.65 10.24
CA LEU A 119 14.84 -3.70 9.22
C LEU A 119 14.46 -5.05 9.82
N GLU A 120 15.02 -5.44 10.96
CA GLU A 120 14.68 -6.70 11.62
C GLU A 120 13.21 -6.74 12.06
N MET A 121 12.75 -5.66 12.70
CA MET A 121 11.35 -5.49 13.09
C MET A 121 10.43 -5.58 11.86
N LEU A 122 10.78 -4.89 10.78
CA LEU A 122 10.03 -4.91 9.53
C LEU A 122 9.98 -6.32 8.91
N ILE A 123 11.10 -7.06 8.90
CA ILE A 123 11.13 -8.44 8.38
C ILE A 123 10.24 -9.36 9.23
N ASN A 124 10.31 -9.25 10.56
CA ASN A 124 9.45 -10.02 11.46
C ASN A 124 7.98 -9.66 11.27
N TRP A 125 7.67 -8.39 11.03
CA TRP A 125 6.34 -7.97 10.61
C TRP A 125 5.95 -8.67 9.28
N VAL A 126 6.72 -8.53 8.22
CA VAL A 126 6.42 -9.15 6.91
C VAL A 126 6.15 -10.66 7.01
N LYS A 127 6.90 -11.39 7.85
CA LYS A 127 6.74 -12.83 8.07
C LYS A 127 5.38 -13.22 8.65
N THR A 128 4.82 -12.42 9.54
CA THR A 128 3.54 -12.78 10.19
C THR A 128 2.32 -12.45 9.33
N TYR A 129 2.50 -11.90 8.12
CA TYR A 129 1.40 -11.52 7.22
C TYR A 129 0.36 -12.62 6.98
N ALA A 130 0.80 -13.88 6.83
CA ALA A 130 -0.10 -15.01 6.59
C ALA A 130 -0.86 -15.48 7.84
N THR A 131 -0.37 -15.17 9.05
CA THR A 131 -0.86 -15.77 10.30
C THR A 131 -1.48 -14.79 11.28
N ARG A 132 -1.13 -13.50 11.19
CA ARG A 132 -1.76 -12.44 11.98
C ARG A 132 -3.24 -12.31 11.63
N ASP A 133 -4.06 -11.88 12.58
CA ASP A 133 -5.50 -11.65 12.40
C ASP A 133 -5.87 -10.20 12.73
N ASP A 134 -5.14 -9.28 12.13
CA ASP A 134 -5.35 -7.83 12.24
C ASP A 134 -5.66 -7.22 10.87
N GLU A 135 -5.83 -5.90 10.83
CA GLU A 135 -6.14 -5.17 9.60
C GLU A 135 -5.05 -5.23 8.52
N TYR A 136 -3.85 -5.72 8.86
CA TYR A 136 -2.70 -5.83 7.96
C TYR A 136 -2.55 -7.24 7.37
N SER A 137 -3.38 -8.19 7.82
CA SER A 137 -3.26 -9.60 7.51
C SER A 137 -3.58 -9.94 6.06
N LEU A 138 -3.03 -11.06 5.59
CA LEU A 138 -3.42 -11.68 4.33
C LEU A 138 -4.92 -12.00 4.32
N LYS A 139 -5.45 -12.49 5.44
CA LYS A 139 -6.87 -12.82 5.59
C LYS A 139 -7.75 -11.61 5.29
N ILE A 140 -7.47 -10.45 5.90
CA ILE A 140 -8.25 -9.23 5.68
C ILE A 140 -8.04 -8.67 4.28
N HIS A 141 -6.81 -8.63 3.75
CA HIS A 141 -6.58 -8.17 2.36
C HIS A 141 -7.27 -9.07 1.32
N ARG A 142 -7.27 -10.38 1.54
CA ARG A 142 -8.00 -11.35 0.70
C ARG A 142 -9.49 -11.04 0.73
N GLN A 143 -10.06 -10.84 1.90
CA GLN A 143 -11.47 -10.49 2.04
C GLN A 143 -11.80 -9.20 1.29
N LEU A 144 -11.01 -8.13 1.45
CA LEU A 144 -11.21 -6.88 0.70
C LEU A 144 -11.17 -7.07 -0.81
N PHE A 145 -10.25 -7.92 -1.28
CA PHE A 145 -10.15 -8.25 -2.70
C PHE A 145 -11.35 -9.05 -3.20
N GLU A 146 -11.79 -10.05 -2.45
CA GLU A 146 -12.95 -10.89 -2.80
C GLU A 146 -14.26 -10.09 -2.78
N ASP A 147 -14.46 -9.25 -1.78
CA ASP A 147 -15.66 -8.41 -1.60
C ASP A 147 -15.76 -7.28 -2.64
N PHE A 148 -14.64 -6.84 -3.23
CA PHE A 148 -14.67 -5.79 -4.24
C PHE A 148 -15.28 -6.30 -5.56
N SER A 149 -16.35 -5.66 -6.01
CA SER A 149 -17.11 -6.05 -7.21
C SER A 149 -16.63 -5.35 -8.50
N GLY A 150 -15.75 -4.36 -8.39
CA GLY A 150 -15.16 -3.67 -9.54
C GLY A 150 -14.04 -4.47 -10.20
N GLU A 151 -13.34 -3.84 -11.15
CA GLU A 151 -12.21 -4.46 -11.81
C GLU A 151 -11.09 -4.76 -10.80
N LYS A 152 -10.64 -6.01 -10.73
CA LYS A 152 -9.63 -6.42 -9.75
C LYS A 152 -8.62 -7.40 -10.32
N ILE A 153 -7.36 -7.21 -9.93
CA ILE A 153 -6.23 -8.01 -10.38
C ILE A 153 -5.37 -8.37 -9.18
N GLU A 154 -5.10 -9.66 -9.00
CA GLU A 154 -4.09 -10.13 -8.06
C GLU A 154 -2.78 -10.40 -8.80
N LEU A 155 -1.67 -9.91 -8.25
CA LEU A 155 -0.33 -10.08 -8.79
C LEU A 155 0.48 -11.00 -7.88
N LEU A 156 0.85 -12.16 -8.40
CA LEU A 156 1.59 -13.20 -7.67
C LEU A 156 3.11 -13.09 -7.85
N SER A 157 3.59 -12.07 -8.56
CA SER A 157 5.01 -11.76 -8.73
C SER A 157 5.23 -10.25 -8.85
N ASN A 158 6.48 -9.81 -8.68
CA ASN A 158 6.90 -8.43 -8.96
C ASN A 158 7.37 -8.22 -10.41
N GLU A 159 7.08 -9.16 -11.30
CA GLU A 159 7.38 -9.01 -12.71
C GLU A 159 6.58 -7.84 -13.30
N SER A 160 7.15 -7.22 -14.33
CA SER A 160 6.52 -6.10 -15.02
C SER A 160 5.14 -6.51 -15.51
N LEU A 161 4.13 -5.73 -15.14
CA LEU A 161 2.79 -5.88 -15.68
C LEU A 161 2.82 -5.75 -17.20
N SER A 162 2.12 -6.64 -17.90
CA SER A 162 1.91 -6.46 -19.33
C SER A 162 1.09 -5.20 -19.58
N GLU A 163 1.29 -4.57 -20.74
CA GLU A 163 0.49 -3.43 -21.20
C GLU A 163 -1.02 -3.70 -21.12
N GLU A 164 -1.43 -4.94 -21.39
CA GLU A 164 -2.82 -5.41 -21.36
C GLU A 164 -3.42 -5.43 -19.95
N MET A 165 -2.64 -5.76 -18.91
CA MET A 165 -3.10 -5.75 -17.52
C MET A 165 -3.26 -4.32 -16.95
N LEU A 166 -2.53 -3.38 -17.54
CA LEU A 166 -2.53 -1.98 -17.13
C LEU A 166 -3.70 -1.20 -17.75
N ASN A 167 -4.04 -1.51 -19.01
CA ASN A 167 -5.16 -0.91 -19.74
C ASN A 167 -6.53 -1.41 -19.24
#